data_AF-A0AAT9I4B8-F1
#
_entry.id   AF-A0AAT9I4B8-F1
#
_cell.length_a   1.000
_cell.length_b   1.000
_cell.length_c   1.000
_cell.angle_alpha   90.00
_cell.angle_beta   90.00
_cell.angle_gamma   90.00
#
_symmetry.space_group_name_H-M   'P 1'
#
loop_
_entity.id
_entity.type
_entity.pdbx_description
1 polymer ?
#
loop_
_entity_poly.entity_id
_entity_poly.type
_entity_poly.pdbx_seq_one_letter_code
_entity_poly.pdbx_strand_id
1 'polypeptide(L)'
;MHKNVTAQPVYSIPLSYRRMENLHIVFWLLKDISWCMIWKPLGIAMIFPTLIISIVIAWRTRQYMSELCHNVAITVWITANSYWMISEFLHFDEQVIVGEITYRYLALIPFITGILILAYYYLYYQPRHKDETEIVE
;
A
#
# COMPACT_ATOMS: atom_id res chain seq x y z
N MET A 1 21.33 -34.44 26.74
CA MET A 1 21.55 -33.46 25.64
C MET A 1 20.22 -32.74 25.43
N HIS A 2 19.99 -31.64 26.15
CA HIS A 2 18.76 -30.86 26.03
C HIS A 2 18.77 -30.14 24.68
N LYS A 3 17.83 -30.48 23.79
CA LYS A 3 17.52 -29.65 22.63
C LYS A 3 16.98 -28.33 23.16
N ASN A 4 17.77 -27.27 23.06
CA ASN A 4 17.26 -25.91 23.16
C ASN A 4 16.24 -25.75 22.04
N VAL A 5 14.96 -25.85 22.38
CA VAL A 5 13.88 -25.40 21.50
C VAL A 5 14.03 -23.89 21.46
N THR A 6 14.71 -23.37 20.44
CA THR A 6 14.66 -21.95 20.09
C THR A 6 13.19 -21.63 19.86
N ALA A 7 12.57 -21.01 20.86
CA ALA A 7 11.23 -20.45 20.72
C ALA A 7 11.33 -19.41 19.62
N GLN A 8 10.86 -19.77 18.42
CA GLN A 8 10.72 -18.81 17.34
C GLN A 8 9.80 -17.70 17.86
N PRO A 9 10.17 -16.42 17.73
CA PRO A 9 9.30 -15.34 18.18
C PRO A 9 7.95 -15.50 17.48
N VAL A 10 6.90 -15.77 18.26
CA VAL A 10 5.56 -16.01 17.74
C VAL A 10 4.97 -14.64 17.38
N TYR A 11 5.22 -14.21 16.16
CA TYR A 11 4.63 -13.01 15.60
C TYR A 11 3.10 -13.18 15.54
N SER A 12 2.39 -12.52 16.46
CA SER A 12 0.95 -12.61 16.59
C SER A 12 0.28 -11.26 16.31
N ILE A 13 -0.05 -11.02 15.03
CA ILE A 13 -0.91 -9.88 14.67
C ILE A 13 -2.31 -10.11 15.27
N PRO A 14 -2.87 -9.14 16.01
CA PRO A 14 -4.25 -9.17 16.47
C PRO A 14 -5.24 -9.46 15.34
N LEU A 15 -6.19 -10.36 15.58
CA LEU A 15 -7.18 -10.79 14.56
C LEU A 15 -7.98 -9.63 13.95
N SER A 16 -8.15 -8.53 14.68
CA SER A 16 -8.82 -7.31 14.20
C SER A 16 -8.09 -6.65 13.02
N TYR A 17 -6.75 -6.61 13.04
CA TYR A 17 -5.95 -6.05 11.95
C TYR A 17 -6.07 -6.88 10.68
N ARG A 18 -5.99 -8.21 10.80
CA ARG A 18 -6.19 -9.12 9.65
C ARG A 18 -7.56 -8.95 9.01
N ARG A 19 -8.61 -8.76 9.81
CA ARG A 19 -9.96 -8.49 9.27
C ARG A 19 -10.02 -7.18 8.49
N MET A 20 -9.36 -6.13 8.98
CA MET A 20 -9.28 -4.85 8.27
C MET A 20 -8.48 -4.96 6.98
N GLU A 21 -7.34 -5.64 6.98
CA GLU A 21 -6.52 -5.90 5.79
C GLU A 21 -7.28 -6.70 4.74
N ASN A 22 -7.96 -7.77 5.14
CA ASN A 22 -8.78 -8.56 4.22
C ASN A 22 -9.93 -7.73 3.63
N LEU A 23 -10.59 -6.91 4.45
CA LEU A 23 -11.67 -6.05 4.00
C LEU A 23 -11.16 -4.94 3.06
N HIS A 24 -9.99 -4.39 3.33
CA HIS A 24 -9.31 -3.43 2.46
C HIS A 24 -9.09 -4.00 1.06
N ILE A 25 -8.58 -5.24 0.96
CA ILE A 25 -8.36 -5.93 -0.32
C ILE A 25 -9.68 -6.05 -1.09
N VAL A 26 -10.79 -6.37 -0.41
CA VAL A 26 -12.11 -6.44 -1.07
C VAL A 26 -12.52 -5.10 -1.68
N PHE A 27 -12.38 -3.99 -0.93
CA PHE A 27 -12.70 -2.66 -1.46
C PHE A 27 -11.81 -2.26 -2.62
N TRP A 28 -10.53 -2.59 -2.55
CA TRP A 28 -9.59 -2.35 -3.63
C TRP A 28 -10.01 -3.12 -4.90
N LEU A 29 -10.29 -4.42 -4.80
CA LEU A 29 -10.72 -5.22 -5.95
C LEU A 29 -12.01 -4.68 -6.57
N LEU A 30 -12.98 -4.26 -5.76
CA LEU A 30 -14.22 -3.65 -6.26
C LEU A 30 -13.98 -2.32 -6.99
N LYS A 31 -13.05 -1.49 -6.50
CA LYS A 31 -12.62 -0.26 -7.18
C LYS A 31 -12.01 -0.58 -8.55
N ASP A 32 -11.10 -1.54 -8.60
CA ASP A 32 -10.38 -1.91 -9.83
C ASP A 32 -11.30 -2.59 -10.85
N ILE A 33 -12.26 -3.42 -10.41
CA ILE A 33 -13.31 -3.97 -11.30
C ILE A 33 -14.16 -2.83 -11.89
N SER A 34 -14.53 -1.85 -11.07
CA SER A 34 -15.28 -0.68 -11.55
C SER A 34 -14.51 0.12 -12.58
N TRP A 35 -13.18 0.18 -12.45
CA TRP A 35 -12.30 0.78 -13.44
C TRP A 35 -12.26 -0.03 -14.74
N CYS A 36 -12.03 -1.34 -14.68
CA CYS A 36 -12.04 -2.23 -15.85
C CYS A 36 -13.35 -2.17 -16.65
N MET A 37 -14.47 -1.99 -15.95
CA MET A 37 -15.80 -1.86 -16.55
C MET A 37 -16.18 -0.42 -16.93
N ILE A 38 -15.27 0.55 -16.71
CA ILE A 38 -15.45 1.99 -16.99
C ILE A 38 -16.68 2.57 -16.27
N TRP A 39 -16.99 2.05 -15.08
CA TRP A 39 -18.09 2.53 -14.23
C TRP A 39 -17.65 3.79 -13.47
N LYS A 40 -17.53 4.92 -14.19
CA LYS A 40 -16.97 6.19 -13.70
C LYS A 40 -17.45 6.62 -12.29
N PRO A 41 -18.77 6.77 -12.01
CA PRO A 41 -19.22 7.23 -10.71
C PRO A 41 -18.93 6.22 -9.59
N LEU A 42 -19.05 4.92 -9.87
CA LEU A 42 -18.77 3.87 -8.88
C LEU A 42 -17.27 3.77 -8.59
N GLY A 43 -16.44 3.78 -9.63
CA GLY A 43 -14.99 3.76 -9.50
C GLY A 43 -14.47 4.91 -8.66
N ILE A 44 -14.91 6.15 -8.94
CA ILE A 44 -14.53 7.35 -8.17
C ILE A 44 -15.02 7.25 -6.72
N ALA A 45 -16.28 6.83 -6.50
CA ALA A 45 -16.81 6.65 -5.16
C ALA A 45 -16.02 5.61 -4.35
N MET A 46 -15.53 4.54 -5.00
CA MET A 46 -14.77 3.47 -4.37
C MET A 46 -13.31 3.83 -4.06
N ILE A 47 -12.77 4.94 -4.58
CA ILE A 47 -11.46 5.47 -4.16
C ILE A 47 -11.48 5.79 -2.67
N PHE A 48 -12.53 6.46 -2.20
CA PHE A 48 -12.63 6.93 -0.83
C PHE A 48 -12.56 5.79 0.22
N PRO A 49 -13.44 4.77 0.20
CA PRO A 49 -13.37 3.70 1.19
C PRO A 49 -12.05 2.94 1.11
N THR A 50 -11.52 2.71 -0.09
CA THR A 50 -10.24 2.01 -0.28
C THR A 50 -9.07 2.78 0.34
N LEU A 51 -8.95 4.07 0.01
CA LEU A 51 -7.86 4.92 0.49
C LEU A 51 -7.97 5.19 2.00
N ILE A 52 -9.18 5.46 2.49
CA ILE A 52 -9.43 5.68 3.93
C ILE A 52 -8.99 4.45 4.72
N ILE A 53 -9.42 3.24 4.32
CA ILE A 53 -9.07 2.03 5.05
C ILE A 53 -7.55 1.78 4.97
N SER A 54 -6.91 1.99 3.81
CA SER A 54 -5.46 1.87 3.67
C SER A 54 -4.71 2.79 4.65
N ILE A 55 -5.10 4.07 4.73
CA ILE A 55 -4.51 5.05 5.65
C ILE A 55 -4.74 4.64 7.11
N VAL A 56 -5.95 4.18 7.45
CA VAL A 56 -6.27 3.74 8.81
C VAL A 56 -5.45 2.51 9.21
N ILE A 57 -5.24 1.55 8.31
CA ILE A 57 -4.37 0.39 8.55
C ILE A 57 -2.95 0.88 8.82
N ALA A 58 -2.38 1.71 7.94
CA ALA A 58 -1.03 2.26 8.11
C ALA A 58 -0.87 3.03 9.44
N TRP A 59 -1.86 3.83 9.82
CA TRP A 59 -1.83 4.56 11.09
C TRP A 59 -1.87 3.65 12.31
N ARG A 60 -2.69 2.59 12.27
CA ARG A 60 -2.81 1.67 13.41
C ARG A 60 -1.60 0.73 13.53
N THR A 61 -0.98 0.34 12.43
CA THR A 61 0.23 -0.51 12.43
C THR A 61 1.52 0.28 12.63
N ARG A 62 1.46 1.60 12.89
CA ARG A 62 2.63 2.48 13.12
C ARG A 62 3.60 2.04 14.22
N GLN A 63 3.13 1.19 15.14
CA GLN A 63 3.94 0.61 16.22
C GLN A 63 4.90 -0.48 15.72
N TYR A 64 4.61 -1.11 14.58
CA TYR A 64 5.45 -2.11 13.95
C TYR A 64 6.06 -1.52 12.68
N MET A 65 7.35 -1.15 12.71
CA MET A 65 7.98 -0.46 11.59
C MET A 65 7.90 -1.25 10.27
N SER A 66 8.04 -2.58 10.33
CA SER A 66 7.81 -3.47 9.19
C SER A 66 6.46 -3.23 8.54
N GLU A 67 5.39 -3.33 9.33
CA GLU A 67 4.03 -3.17 8.85
C GLU A 67 3.75 -1.75 8.39
N LEU A 68 4.30 -0.75 9.09
CA LEU A 68 4.13 0.66 8.72
C LEU A 68 4.72 0.92 7.32
N CYS A 69 5.96 0.51 7.06
CA CYS A 69 6.59 0.72 5.75
C CYS A 69 5.79 0.06 4.63
N HIS A 70 5.32 -1.17 4.84
CA HIS A 70 4.49 -1.88 3.86
C HIS A 70 3.14 -1.20 3.64
N ASN A 71 2.43 -0.85 4.72
CA ASN A 71 1.10 -0.25 4.62
C ASN A 71 1.16 1.18 4.05
N VAL A 72 2.22 1.94 4.32
CA VAL A 72 2.45 3.24 3.68
C VAL A 72 2.77 3.06 2.20
N ALA A 73 3.61 2.10 1.84
CA ALA A 73 3.89 1.80 0.43
C ALA A 73 2.61 1.44 -0.35
N ILE A 74 1.75 0.60 0.23
CA ILE A 74 0.43 0.25 -0.33
C ILE A 74 -0.46 1.48 -0.45
N THR A 75 -0.49 2.35 0.57
CA THR A 75 -1.29 3.59 0.54
C THR A 75 -0.86 4.52 -0.59
N VAL A 76 0.45 4.71 -0.77
CA VAL A 76 0.99 5.52 -1.86
C VAL A 76 0.67 4.87 -3.21
N TRP A 77 0.74 3.55 -3.31
CA TRP A 77 0.40 2.79 -4.50
C TRP A 77 -1.08 2.94 -4.90
N ILE A 78 -2.00 2.84 -3.94
CA ILE A 78 -3.44 3.03 -4.17
C ILE A 78 -3.71 4.47 -4.59
N THR A 79 -2.99 5.44 -4.03
CA THR A 79 -3.08 6.85 -4.44
C THR A 79 -2.64 7.02 -5.90
N ALA A 80 -1.51 6.41 -6.29
CA ALA A 80 -1.02 6.40 -7.67
C ALA A 80 -2.05 5.80 -8.65
N ASN A 81 -2.56 4.63 -8.30
CA ASN A 81 -3.55 3.90 -9.09
C ASN A 81 -4.86 4.69 -9.23
N SER A 82 -5.29 5.36 -8.16
CA SER A 82 -6.48 6.21 -8.17
C SER A 82 -6.29 7.47 -9.02
N TYR A 83 -5.11 8.08 -8.99
CA TYR A 83 -4.76 9.19 -9.87
C TYR A 83 -4.81 8.77 -11.36
N TRP A 84 -4.19 7.63 -11.70
CA TRP A 84 -4.23 7.10 -13.07
C TRP A 84 -5.67 6.82 -13.52
N MET A 85 -6.46 6.14 -12.69
CA MET A 85 -7.88 5.90 -12.99
C MET A 85 -8.67 7.20 -13.24
N ILE A 86 -8.47 8.25 -12.43
CA ILE A 86 -9.12 9.55 -12.63
C ILE A 86 -8.68 10.19 -13.95
N SER A 87 -7.38 10.10 -14.28
CA SER A 87 -6.85 10.65 -15.54
C SER A 87 -7.48 10.02 -16.77
N GLU A 88 -7.76 8.72 -16.72
CA GLU A 88 -8.41 7.97 -17.79
C GLU A 88 -9.91 8.27 -17.86
N PHE A 89 -10.60 8.35 -16.71
CA PHE A 89 -12.02 8.69 -16.67
C PHE A 89 -12.32 10.10 -17.17
N LEU A 90 -11.41 11.05 -16.93
CA LEU A 90 -11.52 12.43 -17.38
C LEU A 90 -10.82 12.67 -18.72
N HIS A 91 -10.28 11.63 -19.36
CA HIS A 91 -9.65 11.67 -20.68
C HIS A 91 -8.55 12.76 -20.81
N PHE A 92 -7.81 13.01 -19.72
CA PHE A 92 -6.67 13.92 -19.74
C PHE A 92 -5.33 13.17 -19.66
N ASP A 93 -5.35 11.84 -19.62
CA ASP A 93 -4.17 11.00 -19.58
C ASP A 93 -3.28 11.14 -20.83
N GLU A 94 -3.86 11.51 -21.98
CA GLU A 94 -3.14 11.83 -23.23
C GLU A 94 -2.73 13.29 -23.35
N GLN A 95 -3.18 14.17 -22.44
CA GLN A 95 -2.78 15.57 -22.49
C GLN A 95 -1.28 15.70 -22.19
N VAL A 96 -0.60 16.45 -23.04
CA VAL A 96 0.84 16.71 -22.93
C VAL A 96 1.07 17.81 -21.91
N ILE A 97 1.93 17.55 -20.92
CA ILE A 97 2.34 18.54 -19.92
C ILE A 97 3.57 19.30 -20.43
N VAL A 98 4.63 18.57 -20.81
CA VAL A 98 5.89 19.11 -21.33
C VAL A 98 6.52 18.11 -22.30
N GLY A 99 6.84 18.54 -23.53
CA GLY A 99 7.51 17.70 -24.52
C GLY A 99 6.64 16.49 -24.94
N GLU A 100 7.11 15.28 -24.67
CA GLU A 100 6.36 14.02 -24.90
C GLU A 100 5.74 13.45 -23.59
N ILE A 101 5.88 14.16 -22.47
CA ILE A 101 5.39 13.69 -21.17
C ILE A 101 3.90 14.00 -21.06
N THR A 102 3.07 12.95 -21.02
CA THR A 102 1.64 13.04 -20.74
C THR A 102 1.31 12.93 -19.24
N TYR A 103 0.11 13.34 -18.84
CA TYR A 103 -0.36 13.22 -17.44
C TYR A 103 -0.30 11.79 -16.90
N ARG A 104 -0.39 10.77 -17.75
CA ARG A 104 -0.20 9.36 -17.36
C ARG A 104 1.13 9.13 -16.65
N TYR A 105 2.21 9.78 -17.09
CA TYR A 105 3.54 9.61 -16.49
C TYR A 105 3.64 10.21 -15.08
N LEU A 106 2.77 11.15 -14.70
CA LEU A 106 2.73 11.66 -13.32
C LEU A 106 2.30 10.57 -12.33
N ALA A 107 1.53 9.57 -12.76
CA ALA A 107 1.17 8.43 -11.93
C ALA A 107 2.40 7.59 -11.52
N LEU A 108 3.47 7.61 -12.32
CA LEU A 108 4.69 6.83 -12.03
C LEU A 108 5.44 7.36 -10.83
N ILE A 109 5.37 8.66 -10.53
CA ILE A 109 6.06 9.28 -9.40
C ILE A 109 5.65 8.61 -8.08
N PRO A 110 4.35 8.52 -7.73
CA PRO A 110 3.94 7.81 -6.52
C PRO A 110 4.17 6.29 -6.62
N PHE A 111 4.05 5.64 -7.79
CA PHE A 111 4.41 4.21 -7.91
C PHE A 111 5.88 3.95 -7.53
N ILE A 112 6.80 4.73 -8.09
CA ILE A 112 8.23 4.64 -7.78
C ILE A 112 8.45 4.95 -6.29
N THR A 113 7.74 5.92 -5.74
CA THR A 113 7.83 6.26 -4.32
C THR A 113 7.45 5.08 -3.43
N GLY A 114 6.38 4.33 -3.75
CA GLY A 114 6.02 3.10 -3.05
C GLY A 114 7.13 2.04 -3.10
N ILE A 115 7.75 1.84 -4.27
CA ILE A 115 8.89 0.91 -4.42
C ILE A 115 10.08 1.37 -3.58
N LEU A 116 10.40 2.66 -3.58
CA LEU A 116 11.51 3.22 -2.82
C LEU A 116 11.31 3.05 -1.31
N ILE A 117 10.09 3.17 -0.81
CA ILE A 117 9.76 2.93 0.61
C ILE A 117 10.04 1.47 0.98
N LEU A 118 9.62 0.51 0.15
CA LEU A 118 9.91 -0.91 0.38
C LEU A 118 11.40 -1.21 0.26
N ALA A 119 12.06 -0.66 -0.75
CA ALA A 119 13.51 -0.82 -0.93
C ALA A 119 14.29 -0.27 0.26
N TYR A 120 13.91 0.91 0.79
CA TYR A 120 14.48 1.46 2.02
C TYR A 120 14.31 0.49 3.19
N TYR A 121 13.11 -0.07 3.37
CA TYR A 121 12.85 -1.01 4.45
C TYR A 121 13.74 -2.27 4.36
N TYR A 122 13.75 -2.94 3.20
CA TYR A 122 14.46 -4.20 3.03
C TYR A 122 15.98 -4.08 2.88
N LEU A 123 16.47 -3.05 2.17
CA LEU A 123 17.89 -2.90 1.87
C LEU A 123 18.65 -2.15 2.97
N TYR A 124 17.99 -1.26 3.71
CA TYR A 124 18.65 -0.40 4.68
C TYR A 124 18.18 -0.62 6.12
N TYR A 125 16.86 -0.63 6.36
CA TYR A 125 16.31 -0.65 7.72
C TYR A 125 16.40 -2.03 8.38
N GLN A 126 15.87 -3.08 7.73
CA GLN A 126 15.86 -4.45 8.25
C GLN A 126 17.28 -4.99 8.56
N PRO A 127 18.32 -4.78 7.73
CA PRO A 127 19.66 -5.26 8.04
C PRO A 127 20.30 -4.56 9.25
N ARG A 128 19.86 -3.33 9.58
CA ARG A 128 20.37 -2.51 10.69
C ARG A 128 19.65 -2.73 12.02
N HIS A 129 18.44 -3.28 12.00
CA HIS A 129 17.59 -3.46 13.19
C HIS A 129 17.24 -4.94 13.44
N LYS A 130 18.15 -5.86 13.08
CA LYS A 130 17.95 -7.32 13.23
C LYS A 130 17.63 -7.72 14.68
N ASP A 131 18.24 -7.03 15.65
CA ASP A 131 18.09 -7.34 17.08
C ASP A 131 16.74 -6.86 17.67
N GLU A 132 16.08 -5.87 17.08
CA GLU A 132 14.74 -5.40 17.51
C GLU A 132 13.61 -6.22 16.86
N THR A 133 13.85 -6.81 15.68
CA THR A 133 12.85 -7.66 15.01
C THR A 133 12.61 -9.01 15.67
N GLU A 134 13.54 -9.47 16.52
CA GLU A 134 13.43 -10.77 17.22
C GLU A 134 12.86 -10.69 18.64
N ILE A 135 12.78 -9.49 19.24
CA ILE A 135 12.34 -9.32 20.63
C ILE A 135 11.26 -8.24 20.71
N VAL A 136 10.01 -8.64 20.50
CA VAL A 136 8.85 -7.83 20.90
C VAL A 136 8.07 -8.69 21.89
N GLU A 137 8.27 -8.38 23.18
CA GLU A 137 7.70 -9.05 24.36
C GLU A 137 6.16 -8.94 24.41
#